data_AF-A0A6M1YAV2-F1
#
_entry.id   AF-A0A6M1YAV2-F1
#
_cell.length_a   1.000
_cell.length_b   1.000
_cell.length_c   1.000
_cell.angle_alpha   90.00
_cell.angle_beta   90.00
_cell.angle_gamma   90.00
#
_symmetry.space_group_name_H-M   'P 1'
#
loop_
_entity.id
_entity.type
_entity.pdbx_description
1 polymer ?
#
loop_
_entity_poly.entity_id
_entity_poly.type
_entity_poly.pdbx_seq_one_letter_code
_entity_poly.pdbx_strand_id
1 'polypeptide(L)' 'MEPGLTDRDAELEKQMLAICDEVLALPSAERDDYLAARCAGRPALRAGVESLLQAIDDSGHFLKLEVDEQEL' A
#
# COMPACT_ATOMS: atom_id res chain seq x y z
N MET A 1 -25.82 -7.73 -13.98
CA MET A 1 -24.63 -8.54 -13.70
C MET A 1 -23.52 -7.90 -14.51
N GLU A 2 -22.83 -6.95 -13.92
CA GLU A 2 -21.88 -6.06 -14.62
C GLU A 2 -20.57 -6.83 -14.85
N PRO A 3 -20.20 -7.17 -16.11
CA PRO A 3 -18.94 -7.81 -16.39
C PRO A 3 -17.95 -6.72 -16.84
N GLY A 4 -16.90 -6.48 -16.06
CA GLY A 4 -15.75 -5.73 -16.57
C GLY A 4 -15.08 -4.75 -15.62
N LEU A 5 -14.66 -5.20 -14.42
CA LEU A 5 -13.32 -4.79 -14.01
C LEU A 5 -12.37 -5.66 -14.84
N THR A 6 -11.71 -5.04 -15.80
CA THR A 6 -10.82 -5.69 -16.75
C THR A 6 -9.75 -6.49 -16.00
N ASP A 7 -9.43 -7.70 -16.48
CA ASP A 7 -8.39 -8.60 -15.93
C ASP A 7 -7.06 -7.87 -15.62
N ARG A 8 -6.76 -6.85 -16.44
CA ARG A 8 -5.62 -5.94 -16.28
C ARG A 8 -5.66 -5.05 -15.04
N ASP A 9 -6.82 -4.57 -14.64
CA ASP A 9 -6.98 -3.76 -13.42
C ASP A 9 -6.82 -4.64 -12.17
N ALA A 10 -7.35 -5.87 -12.22
CA ALA A 10 -7.16 -6.84 -11.15
C ALA A 10 -5.69 -7.29 -11.00
N GLU A 11 -4.97 -7.48 -12.11
CA GLU A 11 -3.52 -7.71 -12.07
C GLU A 11 -2.76 -6.50 -11.51
N LEU A 12 -3.17 -5.28 -11.87
CA LEU A 12 -2.54 -4.06 -11.40
C LEU A 12 -2.73 -3.89 -9.88
N GLU A 13 -3.95 -4.12 -9.37
CA GLU A 13 -4.24 -4.10 -7.93
C GLU A 13 -3.44 -5.15 -7.17
N LYS A 14 -3.39 -6.40 -7.67
CA LYS A 14 -2.56 -7.45 -7.06
C LYS A 14 -1.10 -7.06 -7.00
N GLN A 15 -0.59 -6.44 -8.07
CA GLN A 15 0.80 -5.99 -8.14
C GLN A 15 1.05 -4.84 -7.15
N MET A 16 0.11 -3.90 -7.00
CA MET A 16 0.20 -2.83 -6.00
C MET A 16 0.19 -3.39 -4.57
N LEU A 17 -0.72 -4.32 -4.26
CA LEU A 17 -0.84 -4.95 -2.95
C LEU A 17 0.42 -5.73 -2.58
N ALA A 18 0.98 -6.51 -3.52
CA ALA A 18 2.22 -7.24 -3.29
C ALA A 18 3.40 -6.31 -3.00
N ILE A 19 3.56 -5.22 -3.77
CA ILE A 19 4.62 -4.22 -3.52
C ILE A 19 4.41 -3.54 -2.17
N CYS A 20 3.17 -3.22 -1.82
CA CYS A 20 2.83 -2.60 -0.54
C CYS A 20 3.22 -3.49 0.65
N ASP A 21 2.88 -4.79 0.60
CA ASP A 21 3.24 -5.77 1.63
C ASP A 21 4.75 -5.91 1.80
N GLU A 22 5.49 -6.03 0.68
CA GLU A 22 6.96 -6.08 0.70
C GLU A 22 7.57 -4.80 1.29
N VAL A 23 7.04 -3.62 0.94
CA VAL A 23 7.49 -2.33 1.47
C VAL A 23 7.20 -2.21 2.97
N LEU A 24 6.06 -2.70 3.44
CA LEU A 24 5.71 -2.66 4.86
C LEU A 24 6.64 -3.56 5.70
N ALA A 25 7.10 -4.69 5.14
CA ALA A 25 8.08 -5.56 5.78
C ALA A 25 9.50 -4.96 5.85
N LEU A 26 9.81 -3.98 4.98
CA LEU A 26 11.09 -3.27 4.98
C LEU A 26 11.12 -2.14 6.01
N PRO A 27 12.30 -1.82 6.57
CA PRO A 27 12.48 -0.65 7.42
C PRO A 27 12.35 0.63 6.60
N SER A 28 11.83 1.69 7.23
CA SER A 28 11.47 2.96 6.58
C SER A 28 12.58 3.57 5.72
N ALA A 29 13.84 3.38 6.12
CA ALA A 29 15.01 3.88 5.39
C ALA A 29 15.24 3.18 4.04
N GLU A 30 14.79 1.93 3.88
CA GLU A 30 14.97 1.13 2.66
C GLU A 30 13.72 1.17 1.74
N ARG A 31 12.58 1.66 2.26
CA ARG A 31 11.31 1.71 1.51
C ARG A 31 11.37 2.59 0.26
N ASP A 32 12.00 3.77 0.35
CA ASP A 32 12.08 4.69 -0.78
C ASP A 32 12.97 4.14 -1.90
N ASP A 33 14.12 3.55 -1.56
CA ASP A 33 15.02 2.90 -2.52
C ASP A 33 14.34 1.69 -3.18
N TYR A 34 13.64 0.87 -2.39
CA TYR A 34 12.85 -0.25 -2.89
C TYR A 34 11.77 0.22 -3.87
N LEU A 35 11.00 1.25 -3.52
CA LEU A 35 9.96 1.81 -4.39
C LEU A 35 10.56 2.43 -5.66
N ALA A 36 11.69 3.12 -5.55
CA ALA A 36 12.41 3.69 -6.70
C ALA A 36 12.88 2.60 -7.67
N ALA A 37 13.42 1.50 -7.16
CA ALA A 37 13.86 0.36 -7.96
C ALA A 37 12.69 -0.43 -8.55
N ARG A 38 11.65 -0.70 -7.76
CA ARG A 38 10.51 -1.56 -8.17
C ARG A 38 9.52 -0.84 -9.07
N CYS A 39 9.33 0.45 -8.88
CA CYS A 39 8.49 1.29 -9.72
C CYS A 39 9.29 2.08 -10.77
N ALA A 40 10.55 1.70 -11.02
CA ALA A 40 11.38 2.32 -12.05
C ALA A 40 10.66 2.29 -13.41
N GLY A 41 10.41 3.47 -14.00
CA GLY A 41 9.69 3.61 -15.26
C GLY A 41 8.15 3.50 -15.17
N ARG A 42 7.59 3.39 -13.96
CA ARG A 42 6.14 3.32 -13.72
C ARG A 42 5.68 4.30 -12.63
N PRO A 43 5.69 5.63 -12.91
CA PRO A 43 5.33 6.64 -11.91
C PRO A 43 3.89 6.49 -11.40
N ALA A 44 2.95 6.04 -12.25
CA ALA A 44 1.57 5.78 -11.84
C ALA A 44 1.44 4.62 -10.82
N LEU A 45 2.28 3.58 -10.97
CA LEU A 45 2.30 2.46 -10.02
C LEU A 45 2.85 2.91 -8.66
N ARG A 46 3.91 3.73 -8.68
CA ARG A 46 4.51 4.32 -7.47
C ARG A 46 3.46 5.14 -6.70
N ALA A 47 2.78 6.06 -7.37
CA ALA A 47 1.77 6.91 -6.75
C ALA A 47 0.60 6.11 -6.15
N GLY A 48 0.19 5.02 -6.80
CA GLY A 48 -0.85 4.12 -6.28
C GLY A 48 -0.41 3.40 -5.00
N VAL A 49 0.81 2.84 -4.99
CA VAL A 49 1.38 2.18 -3.81
C VAL A 49 1.60 3.17 -2.66
N GLU A 50 2.12 4.36 -2.94
CA GLU A 50 2.30 5.43 -1.93
C GLU A 50 0.94 5.86 -1.33
N SER A 51 -0.10 5.97 -2.15
CA SER A 51 -1.45 6.27 -1.67
C SER A 51 -2.01 5.14 -0.79
N LEU A 52 -1.74 3.87 -1.14
CA LEU A 52 -2.15 2.72 -0.35
C LEU A 52 -1.43 2.69 1.01
N LEU A 53 -0.12 2.94 1.01
CA LEU A 53 0.70 3.02 2.23
C LEU A 53 0.22 4.15 3.14
N GLN A 54 -0.11 5.31 2.58
CA GLN A 54 -0.67 6.43 3.34
C GLN A 54 -2.04 6.09 3.94
N ALA A 55 -2.91 5.40 3.19
CA ALA A 55 -4.21 4.94 3.69
C ALA A 55 -4.06 3.91 4.82
N ILE A 56 -3.06 3.02 4.74
CA ILE A 56 -2.74 2.05 5.79
C ILE A 56 -2.18 2.76 7.02
N ASP A 57 -1.33 3.77 6.86
CA ASP A 57 -0.81 4.59 7.97
C ASP A 57 -1.94 5.34 8.68
N ASP A 58 -2.83 5.99 7.92
CA ASP A 58 -4.01 6.69 8.42
C ASP A 58 -5.00 5.73 9.13
N SER A 59 -5.27 4.57 8.52
CA SER A 59 -6.13 3.53 9.13
C SER A 59 -5.46 2.83 10.32
N GLY A 60 -4.13 2.71 10.30
CA GLY A 60 -3.33 2.21 11.42
C GLY A 60 -3.38 3.18 12.59
N HIS A 61 -3.38 4.49 12.32
CA HIS A 61 -3.65 5.52 13.31
C HIS A 61 -5.07 5.42 13.87
N PHE A 62 -6.07 5.14 13.04
CA PHE A 62 -7.46 4.92 13.48
C PHE A 62 -7.58 3.72 14.44
N LEU A 63 -7.00 2.56 14.10
CA LEU A 63 -7.02 1.37 14.96
C LEU A 63 -6.20 1.55 16.24
N LYS A 64 -5.16 2.39 16.22
CA LYS A 64 -4.31 2.66 17.38
C LYS A 64 -4.95 3.64 18.37
N LEU A 65 -5.93 4.43 17.92
CA LEU A 65 -6.77 5.27 18.78
C LEU A 65 -7.81 4.43 19.55
N GLU A 66 -8.23 3.27 19.04
CA GLU A 66 -9.21 2.40 19.72
C GLU A 66 -8.60 1.42 20.75
N VAL A 67 -7.26 1.37 20.89
CA VAL A 67 -6.56 0.54 21.89
C VAL A 67 -5.87 1.40 22.96
N ASP A 68 -6.44 2.58 23.28
CA ASP A 68 -6.05 3.37 24.46
C ASP A 68 -7.17 3.47 25.51
N GLU A 69 -8.34 2.85 25.30
CA GLU A 69 -9.49 2.87 26.23
C GLU A 69 -9.93 1.47 26.73
N GLN A 70 -9.00 0.55 26.99
CA GLN A 70 -9.29 -0.70 27.71
C GLN A 70 -8.35 -0.89 28.91
N GLU A 71 -8.11 0.18 29.67
CA GLU A 71 -7.60 0.10 31.04
C GLU A 71 -8.37 1.05 31.96
N LEU A 72 -9.48 0.57 32.55
CA LEU A 72 -9.78 0.74 33.98
C LEU A 72 -10.83 -0.27 34.48
#